data_AF-A0A7C4WIC0-F1
#
_entry.id   AF-A0A7C4WIC0-F1
#
_cell.length_a   1.000
_cell.length_b   1.000
_cell.length_c   1.000
_cell.angle_alpha   90.00
_cell.angle_beta   90.00
_cell.angle_gamma   90.00
#
_symmetry.space_group_name_H-M   'P 1'
#
loop_
_entity.id
_entity.type
_entity.pdbx_description
1 polymer ?
#
loop_
_entity_poly.entity_id
_entity_poly.type
_entity_poly.pdbx_seq_one_letter_code
_entity_poly.pdbx_strand_id
1 'polypeptide(L)'
;MSLTDLMSMIVPDLKTREKILVKMGKRDFADCFQCAKCTSGCTAFKLLELKPQEIMNLVNLGFIEELVASEIIWTCATCLKCTERCPQGTSPYHVIVALQNMAAKRGENVPETYLKAVSQILETGLMQAIQKVATNKMETVDREKLGLPKIKSPGETFKIILLKALEEHGL
;
A
#
# COMPACT_ATOMS: atom_id res chain seq x y z
N MET A 1 0.23 31.68 10.29
CA MET A 1 0.81 31.78 8.94
C MET A 1 0.72 30.39 8.35
N SER A 2 -0.11 30.16 7.32
CA SER A 2 -0.13 28.83 6.69
C SER A 2 1.18 28.67 5.92
N LEU A 3 1.89 27.58 6.17
CA LEU A 3 2.97 27.15 5.29
C LEU A 3 2.33 26.91 3.92
N THR A 4 2.91 27.40 2.83
CA THR A 4 2.42 27.15 1.47
C THR A 4 3.61 26.70 0.66
N ASP A 5 3.46 25.63 -0.12
CA ASP A 5 4.49 25.28 -1.09
C ASP A 5 4.47 26.31 -2.21
N LEU A 6 5.58 27.05 -2.38
CA LEU A 6 5.70 28.10 -3.38
C LEU A 6 5.79 27.57 -4.81
N MET A 7 6.10 26.28 -4.98
CA MET A 7 6.24 25.66 -6.29
C MET A 7 4.90 25.13 -6.82
N SER A 8 4.10 24.52 -5.94
CA SER A 8 2.81 23.92 -6.29
C SER A 8 1.61 24.79 -5.88
N MET A 9 1.82 25.82 -5.06
CA MET A 9 0.79 26.65 -4.41
C MET A 9 -0.19 25.85 -3.53
N ILE A 10 0.18 24.62 -3.15
CA ILE A 10 -0.61 23.74 -2.30
C ILE A 10 -0.50 24.19 -0.85
N VAL A 11 -1.64 24.13 -0.15
CA VAL A 11 -1.77 24.46 1.27
C VAL A 11 -1.87 23.16 2.06
N PRO A 12 -1.18 23.04 3.21
CA PRO A 12 -1.28 21.90 4.10
C PRO A 12 -2.70 21.58 4.57
N ASP A 13 -3.08 20.31 4.47
CA ASP A 13 -4.30 19.79 5.06
C ASP A 13 -4.05 19.24 6.47
N LEU A 14 -4.17 20.13 7.45
CA LEU A 14 -4.04 19.79 8.86
C LEU A 14 -5.15 18.86 9.36
N LYS A 15 -6.36 18.92 8.77
CA LYS A 15 -7.48 18.07 9.19
C LYS A 15 -7.20 16.62 8.83
N THR A 16 -6.67 16.38 7.63
CA THR A 16 -6.32 15.03 7.20
C THR A 16 -5.09 14.51 7.93
N ARG A 17 -4.12 15.38 8.26
CA ARG A 17 -3.00 15.03 9.15
C ARG A 17 -3.49 14.50 10.50
N GLU A 18 -4.42 15.19 11.14
CA GLU A 18 -5.01 14.75 12.41
C GLU A 18 -5.74 13.41 12.27
N LYS A 19 -6.47 13.19 11.17
CA LYS A 19 -7.11 11.88 10.90
C LYS A 19 -6.09 10.75 10.81
N ILE A 20 -4.93 10.98 10.17
CA ILE A 20 -3.85 9.99 10.10
C ILE A 20 -3.26 9.75 11.49
N LEU A 21 -3.03 10.79 12.28
CA LEU A 21 -2.53 10.68 13.67
C LEU A 21 -3.44 9.80 14.52
N VAL A 22 -4.75 10.08 14.51
CA VAL A 22 -5.75 9.31 15.27
C VAL A 22 -5.76 7.83 14.84
N LYS A 23 -5.65 7.54 13.55
CA LYS A 23 -5.58 6.16 13.04
C LYS A 23 -4.31 5.42 13.46
N MET A 24 -3.21 6.15 13.67
CA MET A 24 -1.93 5.57 14.05
C MET A 24 -1.79 5.31 15.56
N GLY A 25 -2.64 5.92 16.38
CA GLY A 25 -2.72 5.66 17.82
C GLY A 25 -1.38 5.92 18.51
N LYS A 26 -0.78 4.89 19.11
CA LYS A 26 0.51 5.00 19.86
C LYS A 26 1.76 5.17 18.97
N ARG A 27 1.63 5.13 17.65
CA ARG A 27 2.75 5.26 16.70
C ARG A 27 2.71 6.64 16.06
N ASP A 28 2.91 7.67 16.89
CA ASP A 28 2.81 9.06 16.45
C ASP A 28 3.93 9.39 15.45
N PHE A 29 3.60 9.76 14.22
CA PHE A 29 4.62 10.16 13.25
C PHE A 29 5.19 11.56 13.55
N ALA A 30 4.56 12.34 14.44
CA ALA A 30 5.03 13.64 14.90
C ALA A 30 6.35 13.57 15.67
N ASP A 31 6.66 12.44 16.32
CA ASP A 31 7.93 12.24 17.03
C ASP A 31 9.11 11.97 16.06
N CYS A 32 8.86 11.95 14.75
CA CYS A 32 9.89 11.71 13.75
C CYS A 32 10.85 12.89 13.61
N PHE A 33 11.98 12.82 14.32
CA PHE A 33 13.12 13.76 14.26
C PHE A 33 14.02 13.67 13.00
N GLN A 34 13.54 13.08 11.90
CA GLN A 34 14.22 13.15 10.59
C GLN A 34 15.63 12.52 10.48
N CYS A 35 15.96 11.49 11.27
CA CYS A 35 17.30 10.84 11.22
C CYS A 35 17.67 10.07 9.93
N ALA A 36 16.76 9.96 8.96
CA ALA A 36 16.95 9.27 7.68
C ALA A 36 17.34 7.76 7.72
N LYS A 37 17.35 7.11 8.88
CA LYS A 37 17.70 5.68 9.01
C LYS A 37 16.75 4.74 8.23
N CYS A 38 15.50 5.16 8.05
CA CYS A 38 14.53 4.45 7.21
C CYS A 38 14.88 4.55 5.72
N THR A 39 15.33 5.72 5.24
CA THR A 39 15.77 5.94 3.86
C THR A 39 17.05 5.16 3.56
N SER A 40 18.05 5.21 4.44
CA SER A 40 19.32 4.49 4.23
C SER A 40 19.14 2.96 4.20
N GLY A 41 18.14 2.44 4.93
CA GLY A 41 17.77 1.02 4.93
C GLY A 41 16.79 0.60 3.84
N CYS A 42 16.21 1.55 3.10
CA CYS A 42 15.17 1.28 2.11
C CYS A 42 15.76 0.64 0.85
N THR A 43 15.21 -0.50 0.45
CA THR A 43 15.57 -1.15 -0.83
C THR A 43 14.97 -0.40 -2.02
N ALA A 44 13.76 0.16 -1.85
CA ALA A 44 13.10 0.94 -2.89
C ALA A 44 13.80 2.28 -3.15
N PHE A 45 14.49 2.86 -2.16
CA PHE A 45 15.28 4.09 -2.39
C PHE A 45 16.34 3.91 -3.48
N LYS A 46 17.03 2.77 -3.48
CA LYS A 46 18.13 2.50 -4.42
C LYS A 46 17.68 2.35 -5.88
N LEU A 47 16.41 1.99 -6.10
CA LEU A 47 15.90 1.63 -7.42
C LEU A 47 14.85 2.61 -7.94
N LEU A 48 14.06 3.19 -7.03
CA LEU A 48 12.84 3.94 -7.31
C LEU A 48 12.77 5.24 -6.48
N GLU A 49 13.87 5.64 -5.84
CA GLU A 49 14.02 6.90 -5.10
C GLU A 49 13.01 7.14 -3.97
N LEU A 50 12.36 6.08 -3.47
CA LEU A 50 11.49 6.18 -2.29
C LEU A 50 12.31 6.62 -1.07
N LYS A 51 12.03 7.81 -0.56
CA LYS A 51 12.62 8.35 0.67
C LYS A 51 11.57 8.40 1.79
N PRO A 52 11.46 7.35 2.63
CA PRO A 52 10.42 7.29 3.65
C PRO A 52 10.52 8.41 4.69
N GLN A 53 11.72 8.93 4.93
CA GLN A 53 11.93 10.07 5.83
C GLN A 53 11.26 11.35 5.28
N GLU A 54 11.40 11.64 3.99
CA GLU A 54 10.76 12.81 3.36
C GLU A 54 9.24 12.68 3.39
N ILE A 55 8.70 11.47 3.16
CA ILE A 55 7.26 11.19 3.30
C ILE A 55 6.79 11.53 4.72
N MET A 56 7.52 11.09 5.74
CA MET A 56 7.17 11.42 7.14
C MET A 56 7.17 12.94 7.37
N ASN A 57 8.13 13.67 6.79
CA ASN A 57 8.20 15.12 6.90
C ASN A 57 6.99 15.80 6.24
N LEU A 58 6.67 15.42 5.00
CA LEU A 58 5.54 15.99 4.25
C LEU A 58 4.21 15.74 4.96
N VAL A 59 3.98 14.53 5.49
CA VAL A 59 2.79 14.23 6.29
C VAL A 59 2.77 15.05 7.59
N ASN A 60 3.91 15.23 8.25
CA ASN A 60 4.02 16.11 9.42
C ASN A 60 3.69 17.57 9.13
N LEU A 61 4.12 18.06 7.97
CA LEU A 61 3.85 19.41 7.49
C LEU A 61 2.42 19.57 6.96
N GLY A 62 1.71 18.47 6.68
CA GLY A 62 0.33 18.43 6.18
C GLY A 62 0.20 18.40 4.65
N PHE A 63 1.30 18.21 3.90
CA PHE A 63 1.28 18.04 2.45
C PHE A 63 0.89 16.60 2.06
N ILE A 64 -0.36 16.23 2.35
CA ILE A 64 -0.85 14.85 2.18
C ILE A 64 -1.36 14.62 0.77
N GLU A 65 -2.00 15.62 0.17
CA GLU A 65 -2.62 15.51 -1.15
C GLU A 65 -1.60 15.18 -2.25
N GLU A 66 -0.42 15.81 -2.21
CA GLU A 66 0.69 15.51 -3.13
C GLU A 66 1.17 14.06 -3.02
N LEU A 67 1.20 13.53 -1.79
CA LEU A 67 1.64 12.15 -1.54
C LEU A 67 0.59 11.13 -2.00
N VAL A 68 -0.69 11.41 -1.79
CA VAL A 68 -1.80 10.57 -2.26
C VAL A 68 -1.85 10.55 -3.79
N ALA A 69 -1.58 11.68 -4.43
CA ALA A 69 -1.48 11.81 -5.88
C ALA A 69 -0.15 11.30 -6.45
N SER A 70 0.80 10.82 -5.64
CA SER A 70 2.10 10.34 -6.14
C SER A 70 2.15 8.83 -6.23
N GLU A 71 2.73 8.31 -7.32
CA GLU A 71 3.01 6.87 -7.46
C GLU A 71 4.09 6.38 -6.48
N ILE A 72 4.86 7.29 -5.88
CA ILE A 72 6.01 6.95 -5.02
C ILE A 72 5.58 6.07 -3.84
N ILE A 73 4.37 6.27 -3.28
CA ILE A 73 3.87 5.48 -2.15
C ILE A 73 3.71 3.99 -2.52
N TRP A 74 3.48 3.66 -3.79
CA TRP A 74 3.29 2.30 -4.29
C TRP A 74 4.61 1.55 -4.53
N THR A 75 5.74 2.25 -4.54
CA THR A 75 7.08 1.64 -4.66
C THR A 75 7.54 0.95 -3.37
N CYS A 76 6.83 1.16 -2.26
CA CYS A 76 7.14 0.54 -0.98
C CYS A 76 6.93 -0.98 -1.05
N ALA A 77 8.02 -1.74 -0.94
CA ALA A 77 7.98 -3.21 -0.92
C ALA A 77 7.41 -3.83 0.38
N THR A 78 6.91 -3.02 1.32
CA THR A 78 6.34 -3.47 2.61
C THR A 78 7.24 -4.38 3.44
N CYS A 79 8.58 -4.26 3.29
CA CYS A 79 9.55 -5.14 3.94
C CYS A 79 9.76 -4.91 5.46
N LEU A 80 9.07 -3.92 6.05
CA LEU A 80 9.10 -3.56 7.48
C LEU A 80 10.46 -3.19 8.09
N LYS A 81 11.55 -3.10 7.31
CA LYS A 81 12.88 -2.71 7.82
C LYS A 81 12.88 -1.36 8.54
N CYS A 82 12.05 -0.42 8.10
CA CYS A 82 11.92 0.89 8.72
C CYS A 82 11.26 0.83 10.11
N THR A 83 10.40 -0.16 10.36
CA THR A 83 9.81 -0.42 11.68
C THR A 83 10.88 -0.89 12.66
N GLU A 84 11.66 -1.91 12.27
CA GLU A 84 12.68 -2.53 13.14
C GLU A 84 13.84 -1.58 13.47
N ARG A 85 14.14 -0.65 12.57
CA ARG A 85 15.31 0.22 12.70
C ARG A 85 15.01 1.58 13.31
N CYS A 86 13.74 1.99 13.40
CA CYS A 86 13.38 3.33 13.84
C CYS A 86 13.70 3.52 15.33
N PRO A 87 14.58 4.48 15.71
CA PRO A 87 14.87 4.74 17.12
C PRO A 87 13.70 5.35 17.89
N GLN A 88 12.76 6.01 17.19
CA GLN A 88 11.56 6.64 17.78
C GLN A 88 10.32 5.72 17.70
N GLY A 89 10.40 4.54 17.08
CA GLY A 89 9.23 3.68 16.85
C GLY A 89 8.21 4.22 15.84
N THR A 90 8.46 5.39 15.26
CA THR A 90 7.59 6.07 14.28
C THR A 90 7.78 5.50 12.87
N SER A 91 7.28 4.28 12.62
CA SER A 91 7.53 3.60 11.35
C SER A 91 6.86 4.28 10.16
N PRO A 92 7.62 4.69 9.12
CA PRO A 92 7.07 5.19 7.86
C PRO A 92 6.16 4.20 7.13
N TYR A 93 6.30 2.90 7.38
CA TYR A 93 5.46 1.88 6.75
C TYR A 93 3.97 2.12 7.02
N HIS A 94 3.61 2.44 8.27
CA HIS A 94 2.20 2.65 8.64
C HIS A 94 1.64 3.91 7.99
N VAL A 95 2.44 4.97 7.89
CA VAL A 95 2.06 6.20 7.17
C VAL A 95 1.84 5.91 5.69
N ILE A 96 2.77 5.20 5.04
CA ILE A 96 2.65 4.84 3.61
C ILE A 96 1.40 4.01 3.35
N VAL A 97 1.09 3.01 4.18
CA VAL A 97 -0.13 2.20 4.05
C VAL A 97 -1.39 3.06 4.26
N ALA A 98 -1.37 4.01 5.19
CA ALA A 98 -2.49 4.94 5.38
C ALA A 98 -2.72 5.82 4.13
N LEU A 99 -1.64 6.31 3.51
CA LEU A 99 -1.69 7.07 2.27
C LEU A 99 -2.20 6.22 1.10
N GLN A 100 -1.72 4.98 0.94
CA GLN A 100 -2.19 4.03 -0.07
C GLN A 100 -3.69 3.73 0.08
N ASN A 101 -4.17 3.56 1.31
CA ASN A 101 -5.60 3.35 1.58
C ASN A 101 -6.44 4.59 1.20
N MET A 102 -5.90 5.80 1.40
CA MET A 102 -6.57 7.02 0.97
C MET A 102 -6.60 7.14 -0.56
N ALA A 103 -5.47 6.87 -1.22
CA ALA A 103 -5.37 6.82 -2.68
C ALA A 103 -6.36 5.82 -3.27
N ALA A 104 -6.43 4.61 -2.69
CA ALA A 104 -7.38 3.57 -3.10
C ALA A 104 -8.84 3.99 -2.94
N LYS A 105 -9.20 4.63 -1.81
CA LYS A 105 -10.57 5.13 -1.58
C LYS A 105 -10.97 6.25 -2.55
N ARG A 106 -10.01 7.04 -3.03
CA ARG A 106 -10.25 8.13 -3.99
C ARG A 106 -10.12 7.68 -5.44
N GLY A 107 -9.61 6.48 -5.69
CA GLY A 107 -9.29 6.00 -7.04
C GLY A 107 -8.10 6.72 -7.67
N GLU A 108 -7.20 7.29 -6.87
CA GLU A 108 -6.06 8.07 -7.34
C GLU A 108 -4.81 7.19 -7.46
N ASN A 109 -4.24 7.13 -8.66
CA ASN A 109 -2.95 6.48 -8.96
C ASN A 109 -2.78 5.07 -8.37
N VAL A 110 -3.88 4.30 -8.29
CA VAL A 110 -3.84 2.89 -7.88
C VAL A 110 -3.29 2.08 -9.06
N PRO A 111 -2.19 1.32 -8.87
CA PRO A 111 -1.63 0.56 -9.98
C PRO A 111 -2.62 -0.49 -10.49
N GLU A 112 -2.71 -0.61 -11.82
CA GLU A 112 -3.67 -1.49 -12.51
C GLU A 112 -3.58 -2.96 -12.04
N THR A 113 -2.39 -3.42 -11.67
CA THR A 113 -2.16 -4.77 -11.14
C THR A 113 -2.97 -5.03 -9.86
N TYR A 114 -3.14 -4.05 -8.98
CA TYR A 114 -3.96 -4.19 -7.79
C TYR A 114 -5.44 -4.29 -8.14
N LEU A 115 -5.92 -3.45 -9.06
CA LEU A 115 -7.31 -3.48 -9.52
C LEU A 115 -7.66 -4.83 -10.15
N LYS A 116 -6.78 -5.36 -11.02
CA LYS A 116 -6.92 -6.70 -11.61
C LYS A 116 -6.97 -7.80 -10.55
N ALA A 117 -6.10 -7.73 -9.54
CA ALA A 117 -6.09 -8.69 -8.44
C ALA A 117 -7.38 -8.63 -7.61
N VAL A 118 -7.90 -7.43 -7.32
CA VAL A 118 -9.18 -7.26 -6.61
C VAL A 118 -10.35 -7.84 -7.41
N SER A 119 -10.45 -7.53 -8.71
CA SER A 119 -11.49 -8.11 -9.57
C SER A 119 -11.42 -9.63 -9.61
N GLN A 120 -10.22 -10.20 -9.72
CA GLN A 120 -10.03 -11.66 -9.71
C GLN A 120 -10.48 -12.29 -8.38
N ILE A 121 -10.21 -11.64 -7.24
CA ILE A 121 -10.66 -12.09 -5.92
C ILE A 121 -12.19 -12.05 -5.81
N LEU A 122 -12.82 -10.98 -6.32
CA LEU A 122 -14.29 -10.86 -6.31
C LEU A 122 -14.95 -11.94 -7.19
N GLU A 123 -14.39 -12.21 -8.37
CA GLU A 123 -14.96 -13.16 -9.32
C GLU A 123 -14.71 -14.62 -8.93
N THR A 124 -13.48 -14.96 -8.51
CA THR A 124 -13.04 -16.34 -8.35
C THR A 124 -12.67 -16.72 -6.92
N GLY A 125 -12.56 -15.74 -6.02
CA GLY A 125 -12.04 -15.93 -4.67
C GLY A 125 -10.52 -16.14 -4.60
N LEU A 126 -9.82 -16.12 -5.75
CA LEU A 126 -8.38 -16.32 -5.85
C LEU A 126 -7.70 -15.02 -6.28
N MET A 127 -6.49 -14.75 -5.80
CA MET A 127 -5.72 -13.59 -6.27
C MET A 127 -5.17 -13.79 -7.69
N GLN A 128 -4.86 -15.03 -8.04
CA GLN A 128 -4.41 -15.42 -9.37
C GLN A 128 -5.30 -16.55 -9.87
N ALA A 129 -5.76 -16.44 -11.12
CA ALA A 129 -6.48 -17.51 -11.77
C ALA A 129 -5.60 -18.77 -11.89
N ILE A 130 -6.24 -19.94 -11.96
CA ILE A 130 -5.53 -21.19 -12.19
C ILE A 130 -4.83 -21.10 -13.56
N GLN A 131 -3.50 -21.03 -13.52
CA GLN A 131 -2.67 -20.90 -14.72
C GLN A 131 -2.29 -22.28 -15.26
N LYS A 132 -2.13 -22.34 -16.59
CA LYS A 132 -1.38 -23.41 -17.24
C LYS A 132 0.08 -22.97 -17.34
N VAL A 133 1.02 -23.85 -17.04
CA VAL A 133 2.45 -23.52 -17.11
C VAL A 133 3.10 -24.24 -18.29
N ALA A 134 3.93 -23.50 -19.04
CA ALA A 134 4.75 -24.08 -20.08
C ALA A 134 6.02 -24.66 -19.46
N THR A 135 6.35 -25.90 -19.78
CA THR A 135 7.62 -26.52 -19.38
C THR A 135 8.77 -26.01 -20.24
N ASN A 136 10.01 -26.33 -19.87
CA ASN A 136 11.20 -26.06 -20.70
C ASN A 136 11.12 -26.69 -22.10
N LYS A 137 10.22 -27.66 -22.32
CA LYS A 137 9.94 -28.29 -23.61
C LYS A 137 8.83 -27.59 -24.40
N MET A 138 8.38 -26.42 -23.95
CA MET A 138 7.22 -25.67 -24.47
C MET A 138 5.88 -26.42 -24.41
N GLU A 139 5.78 -27.47 -23.60
CA GLU A 139 4.52 -28.19 -23.40
C GLU A 139 3.71 -27.52 -22.29
N THR A 140 2.46 -27.19 -22.59
CA THR A 140 1.50 -26.65 -21.62
C THR A 140 0.99 -27.77 -20.71
N VAL A 141 1.38 -27.72 -19.44
CA VAL A 141 0.95 -28.67 -18.41
C VAL A 141 -0.03 -28.03 -17.43
N ASP A 142 -1.06 -28.81 -17.14
CA ASP A 142 -2.07 -28.52 -16.13
C ASP A 142 -1.77 -29.39 -14.89
N ARG A 143 -2.33 -29.01 -13.72
CA ARG A 143 -2.14 -29.78 -12.47
C ARG A 143 -2.53 -31.26 -12.63
N GLU A 144 -3.56 -31.55 -13.43
CA GLU A 144 -4.00 -32.92 -13.73
C GLU A 144 -2.91 -33.74 -14.46
N LYS A 145 -2.23 -33.13 -15.45
CA LYS A 145 -1.13 -33.79 -16.18
C LYS A 145 0.08 -34.05 -15.27
N LEU A 146 0.23 -33.29 -14.19
CA LEU A 146 1.26 -33.47 -13.17
C LEU A 146 0.83 -34.43 -12.05
N GLY A 147 -0.38 -35.02 -12.12
CA GLY A 147 -0.92 -35.89 -11.07
C GLY A 147 -1.23 -35.16 -9.76
N LEU A 148 -1.35 -33.83 -9.79
CA LEU A 148 -1.63 -33.00 -8.62
C LEU A 148 -3.14 -32.83 -8.40
N PRO A 149 -3.59 -32.69 -7.14
CA PRO A 149 -5.00 -32.48 -6.83
C PRO A 149 -5.51 -31.15 -7.39
N LYS A 150 -6.79 -31.14 -7.77
CA LYS A 150 -7.50 -29.92 -8.21
C LYS A 150 -7.58 -28.91 -7.07
N ILE A 151 -7.34 -27.65 -7.39
CA ILE A 151 -7.51 -26.55 -6.45
C ILE A 151 -9.01 -26.31 -6.27
N LYS A 152 -9.48 -26.30 -5.02
CA LYS A 152 -10.84 -25.86 -4.70
C LYS A 152 -10.81 -24.34 -4.58
N SER A 153 -11.52 -23.65 -5.48
CA SER A 153 -11.78 -22.23 -5.30
C SER A 153 -12.68 -22.01 -4.08
N PRO A 154 -12.61 -20.85 -3.41
CA PRO A 154 -13.58 -20.51 -2.38
C PRO A 154 -15.01 -20.64 -2.92
N GLY A 155 -15.90 -21.21 -2.12
CA GLY A 155 -17.31 -21.38 -2.48
C GLY A 155 -18.09 -20.07 -2.43
N GLU A 156 -19.36 -20.09 -2.82
CA GLU A 156 -20.25 -18.92 -2.80
C GLU A 156 -20.36 -18.25 -1.43
N THR A 157 -20.25 -19.02 -0.34
CA THR A 157 -20.26 -18.49 1.03
C THR A 157 -19.14 -17.47 1.26
N PHE A 158 -17.96 -17.69 0.69
CA PHE A 158 -16.84 -16.74 0.80
C PHE A 158 -17.18 -15.41 0.14
N LYS A 159 -17.80 -15.45 -1.05
CA LYS A 159 -18.19 -14.24 -1.78
C LYS A 159 -19.24 -13.43 -1.01
N ILE A 160 -20.23 -14.10 -0.44
CA ILE A 160 -21.27 -13.44 0.37
C ILE A 160 -20.65 -12.76 1.60
N ILE A 161 -19.77 -13.46 2.31
CA ILE A 161 -19.09 -12.89 3.49
C ILE A 161 -18.18 -11.71 3.08
N LEU A 162 -17.46 -11.85 1.97
CA LEU A 162 -16.58 -10.78 1.46
C LEU A 162 -17.38 -9.53 1.07
N LEU A 163 -18.48 -9.68 0.33
CA LEU A 163 -19.35 -8.57 -0.05
C LEU A 163 -19.95 -7.89 1.18
N LYS A 164 -20.43 -8.68 2.15
CA LYS A 164 -20.95 -8.14 3.41
C LYS A 164 -19.88 -7.36 4.18
N ALA A 165 -18.64 -7.86 4.23
CA ALA A 165 -17.54 -7.18 4.90
C ALA A 165 -17.14 -5.87 4.17
N LEU A 166 -17.23 -5.83 2.84
CA LEU A 166 -16.99 -4.61 2.05
C LEU A 166 -18.06 -3.56 2.34
N GLU A 167 -19.34 -3.96 2.37
CA GLU A 167 -20.47 -3.09 2.71
C GLU A 167 -20.35 -2.54 4.15
N GLU A 168 -20.01 -3.37 5.13
CA GLU A 168 -19.83 -2.96 6.54
C GLU A 168 -18.71 -1.92 6.72
N HIS A 169 -17.68 -1.95 5.88
CA HIS A 169 -16.53 -1.05 5.96
C HIS A 169 -16.58 0.13 4.97
N GLY A 170 -17.66 0.27 4.19
CA GLY A 170 -17.88 1.38 3.27
C GLY A 170 -16.80 1.49 2.20
N LEU A 171 -16.46 0.36 1.57
CA LEU A 171 -15.57 0.25 0.42
C LEU A 171 -16.36 -0.13 -0.83
#